data_AF-A0A1E1KCL1-F1
#
_entry.id   AF-A0A1E1KCL1-F1
#
_cell.length_a   1.000
_cell.length_b   1.000
_cell.length_c   1.000
_cell.angle_alpha   90.00
_cell.angle_beta   90.00
_cell.angle_gamma   90.00
#
_symmetry.space_group_name_H-M   'P 1'
#
loop_
_entity.id
_entity.type
_entity.pdbx_description
1 polymer ?
#
loop_
_entity_poly.entity_id
_entity_poly.type
_entity_poly.pdbx_seq_one_letter_code
_entity_poly.pdbx_strand_id
1 'polypeptide(L)'
;MSSATTESPDTIYGALNISTATADIKIEGIPKIHVDVAASGNSVSRHFCGDCGSAIMSVVTVRPQQSILKGGLFVESGVALPAPGREQFWRRSERWELAHPGLMPIL
;
A
#
# COMPACT_ATOMS: atom_id res chain seq x y z
N MET A 1 -2.85 0.62 33.19
CA MET A 1 -3.81 1.56 32.58
C MET A 1 -3.37 1.74 31.13
N SER A 2 -4.05 1.09 30.21
CA SER A 2 -3.73 1.15 28.77
C SER A 2 -4.08 2.54 28.27
N SER A 3 -3.09 3.36 27.91
CA SER A 3 -3.38 4.62 27.23
C SER A 3 -3.78 4.28 25.79
N ALA A 4 -5.08 4.29 25.54
CA ALA A 4 -5.61 4.34 24.19
C ALA A 4 -5.02 5.59 23.52
N THR A 5 -4.12 5.38 22.55
CA THR A 5 -3.72 6.41 21.61
C THR A 5 -4.99 6.93 20.95
N THR A 6 -5.32 8.19 21.26
CA THR A 6 -6.44 8.89 20.66
C THR A 6 -6.12 9.08 19.19
N GLU A 7 -6.71 8.25 18.32
CA GLU A 7 -6.57 8.41 16.88
C GLU A 7 -7.13 9.79 16.50
N SER A 8 -6.29 10.57 15.80
CA SER A 8 -6.70 11.86 15.24
C SER A 8 -7.82 11.62 14.21
N PRO A 9 -8.85 12.49 14.13
CA PRO A 9 -9.91 12.39 13.11
C PRO A 9 -9.42 12.50 11.66
N ASP A 10 -8.14 12.83 11.44
CA ASP A 10 -7.49 12.89 10.12
C ASP A 10 -6.81 11.57 9.70
N THR A 11 -7.02 10.48 10.43
CA THR A 11 -6.34 9.21 10.19
C THR A 11 -6.87 8.55 8.91
N ILE A 12 -5.98 8.43 7.91
CA ILE A 12 -6.27 7.72 6.66
C ILE A 12 -6.39 6.22 6.96
N TYR A 13 -7.63 5.71 6.98
CA TYR A 13 -7.88 4.28 6.99
C TYR A 13 -7.69 3.74 5.56
N GLY A 14 -6.52 3.18 5.26
CA GLY A 14 -6.28 2.61 3.93
C GLY A 14 -4.85 2.11 3.72
N ALA A 15 -4.68 1.26 2.71
CA ALA A 15 -3.35 0.82 2.29
C ALA A 15 -2.67 1.93 1.47
N LEU A 16 -1.69 2.61 2.06
CA LEU A 16 -0.86 3.57 1.34
C LEU A 16 0.07 2.85 0.35
N ASN A 17 -0.02 3.23 -0.92
CA ASN A 17 0.73 2.65 -2.02
C ASN A 17 1.57 3.72 -2.72
N ILE A 18 2.86 3.45 -2.87
CA ILE A 18 3.82 4.33 -3.56
C ILE A 18 4.20 3.64 -4.86
N SER A 19 3.92 4.29 -5.99
CA SER A 19 4.34 3.78 -7.30
C SER A 19 5.78 4.20 -7.56
N THR A 20 6.68 3.24 -7.76
CA THR A 20 8.09 3.50 -8.01
C THR A 20 8.69 2.49 -8.99
N ALA A 21 9.82 2.82 -9.61
CA ALA A 21 10.53 1.87 -10.46
C ALA A 21 11.06 0.72 -9.58
N THR A 22 10.88 -0.52 -10.04
CA THR A 22 11.38 -1.70 -9.31
C THR A 22 12.90 -1.66 -9.14
N ALA A 23 13.62 -1.02 -10.07
CA ALA A 23 15.07 -0.84 -10.00
C ALA A 23 15.54 0.06 -8.84
N ASP A 24 14.67 0.93 -8.32
CA ASP A 24 14.99 1.84 -7.21
C ASP A 24 14.78 1.17 -5.84
N ILE A 25 14.34 -0.09 -5.81
CA ILE A 25 14.08 -0.84 -4.59
C ILE A 25 15.21 -1.82 -4.33
N LYS A 26 15.84 -1.68 -3.15
CA LYS A 26 16.72 -2.69 -2.57
C LYS A 26 16.02 -3.35 -1.40
N ILE A 27 15.91 -4.68 -1.43
CA ILE A 27 15.39 -5.49 -0.32
C ILE A 27 16.54 -6.28 0.27
N GLU A 28 16.72 -6.20 1.59
CA GLU A 28 17.63 -7.05 2.34
C GLU A 28 16.82 -8.17 3.00
N GLY A 29 17.24 -9.42 2.80
CA GLY A 29 16.47 -10.62 3.18
C GLY A 29 15.72 -11.26 2.01
N ILE A 30 14.90 -12.28 2.30
CA ILE A 30 14.19 -13.08 1.29
C ILE A 30 12.68 -12.94 1.51
N PRO A 31 11.97 -12.15 0.68
CA PRO A 31 10.52 -12.06 0.73
C PRO A 31 9.84 -13.39 0.39
N LYS A 32 8.71 -13.67 1.05
CA LYS A 32 7.76 -14.68 0.57
C LYS A 32 6.89 -14.06 -0.52
N ILE A 33 6.66 -14.80 -1.60
CA ILE A 33 5.91 -14.31 -2.77
C ILE A 33 4.60 -15.09 -2.90
N HIS A 34 3.49 -14.36 -2.95
CA HIS A 34 2.18 -14.90 -3.31
C HIS A 34 1.75 -14.33 -4.66
N VAL A 35 1.39 -15.21 -5.60
CA VAL A 35 0.91 -14.80 -6.93
C VAL A 35 -0.60 -14.94 -6.96
N ASP A 36 -1.27 -13.86 -7.37
CA ASP A 36 -2.72 -13.74 -7.45
C ASP A 36 -3.13 -13.12 -8.79
N VAL A 37 -4.40 -13.27 -9.19
CA VAL A 37 -4.97 -12.67 -10.40
C VAL A 37 -5.84 -11.49 -9.99
N ALA A 38 -5.43 -10.29 -10.38
CA ALA A 38 -6.20 -9.07 -10.09
C ALA A 38 -7.52 -9.04 -10.87
N ALA A 39 -8.43 -8.16 -10.46
CA ALA A 39 -9.71 -7.93 -11.15
C ALA A 39 -9.55 -7.54 -12.64
N SER A 40 -8.37 -7.04 -13.03
CA SER A 40 -8.04 -6.75 -14.43
C SER A 40 -7.66 -7.99 -15.26
N GLY A 41 -7.62 -9.19 -14.66
CA GLY A 41 -7.11 -10.41 -15.27
C GLY A 41 -5.59 -10.55 -15.28
N ASN A 42 -4.84 -9.54 -14.81
CA ASN A 42 -3.39 -9.60 -14.77
C ASN A 42 -2.90 -10.33 -13.52
N SER A 43 -1.85 -11.13 -13.67
CA SER A 43 -1.11 -11.69 -12.54
C SER A 43 -0.37 -10.60 -11.76
N VAL A 44 -0.37 -10.72 -10.44
CA VAL A 44 0.31 -9.83 -9.50
C VAL A 44 1.13 -10.66 -8.53
N SER A 45 2.44 -10.39 -8.47
CA SER A 45 3.34 -10.93 -7.46
C SER A 45 3.35 -10.01 -6.24
N ARG A 46 2.83 -10.50 -5.12
CA ARG A 46 2.79 -9.79 -3.84
C ARG A 46 3.92 -10.30 -2.96
N HIS A 47 4.77 -9.39 -2.51
CA HIS A 47 5.95 -9.69 -1.70
C HIS A 47 5.65 -9.36 -0.24
N PHE A 48 5.96 -10.29 0.66
CA PHE A 48 5.74 -10.16 2.10
C PHE A 48 7.03 -10.47 2.85
N CYS A 49 7.21 -9.85 4.02
CA CYS A 49 8.23 -10.26 4.96
C CYS A 49 7.97 -11.70 5.40
N GLY A 50 9.02 -12.53 5.36
CA GLY A 50 8.93 -13.96 5.70
C GLY A 50 8.59 -14.22 7.17
N ASP A 51 8.91 -13.27 8.04
CA ASP A 51 8.86 -13.40 9.49
C ASP A 51 7.60 -12.80 10.10
N CYS A 52 7.29 -11.53 9.79
CA CYS A 52 6.13 -10.82 10.35
C CYS A 52 4.91 -10.78 9.42
N GLY A 53 5.04 -11.16 8.16
CA GLY A 53 3.95 -11.15 7.20
C GLY A 53 3.54 -9.76 6.66
N SER A 54 4.24 -8.69 7.04
CA SER A 54 3.98 -7.34 6.50
C SER A 54 4.17 -7.31 4.99
N ALA A 55 3.26 -6.63 4.29
CA ALA A 55 3.34 -6.44 2.85
C ALA A 55 4.47 -5.48 2.49
N ILE A 56 5.33 -5.88 1.54
CA ILE A 56 6.48 -5.09 1.09
C ILE A 56 6.11 -4.32 -0.18
N MET A 57 5.83 -5.06 -1.26
CA MET A 57 5.47 -4.48 -2.54
C MET A 57 4.60 -5.42 -3.37
N SER A 58 3.94 -4.89 -4.39
CA SER A 58 3.25 -5.66 -5.42
C SER A 58 3.78 -5.30 -6.79
N VAL A 59 4.01 -6.31 -7.65
CA VAL A 59 4.49 -6.12 -9.02
C VAL A 59 3.51 -6.83 -9.96
N VAL A 60 2.95 -6.08 -10.91
CA VAL A 60 2.04 -6.64 -11.92
C VAL A 60 2.90 -7.25 -13.03
N THR A 61 2.66 -8.51 -13.38
CA THR A 61 3.54 -9.25 -14.31
C THR A 61 3.65 -8.62 -15.69
N VAL A 62 2.61 -7.91 -16.16
CA VAL A 62 2.63 -7.20 -17.45
C VAL A 62 3.44 -5.89 -17.43
N ARG A 63 3.85 -5.41 -16.26
CA ARG A 63 4.70 -4.21 -16.07
C ARG A 63 5.72 -4.43 -14.95
N PRO A 64 6.68 -5.36 -15.11
CA PRO A 64 7.59 -5.74 -14.02
C PRO A 64 8.56 -4.63 -13.60
N GLN A 65 8.77 -3.61 -14.45
CA GLN A 65 9.64 -2.47 -14.18
C GLN A 65 9.03 -1.49 -13.17
N GLN A 66 7.73 -1.61 -12.88
CA GLN A 66 7.03 -0.75 -11.94
C GLN A 66 6.51 -1.57 -10.76
N SER A 67 6.72 -1.03 -9.57
CA SER A 67 6.31 -1.63 -8.31
C SER A 67 5.31 -0.72 -7.59
N ILE A 68 4.45 -1.36 -6.81
CA ILE A 68 3.54 -0.71 -5.88
C ILE A 68 4.08 -1.02 -4.47
N LEU A 69 4.93 -0.14 -3.96
CA LEU A 69 5.57 -0.24 -2.66
C LEU A 69 4.59 0.16 -1.54
N LYS A 70 4.63 -0.53 -0.40
CA LYS A 70 3.73 -0.25 0.72
C LYS A 70 4.29 0.87 1.58
N GLY A 71 3.58 2.00 1.62
CA GLY A 71 4.00 3.21 2.33
C GLY A 71 4.06 3.05 3.85
N GLY A 72 3.24 2.14 4.41
CA GLY A 72 3.24 1.84 5.85
C GLY A 72 4.58 1.37 6.41
N LEU A 73 5.51 0.92 5.56
CA LEU A 73 6.87 0.54 5.96
C LEU A 73 7.73 1.73 6.42
N PHE A 74 7.35 2.96 6.06
CA PHE A 74 8.15 4.16 6.29
C PHE A 74 7.67 4.99 7.48
N VAL A 75 6.63 4.55 8.21
CA VAL A 75 6.05 5.29 9.34
C VAL A 75 7.12 5.63 10.40
N GLU A 76 8.02 4.70 10.68
CA GLU A 76 9.10 4.89 11.67
C GLU A 76 10.41 5.40 11.05
N SER A 77 10.46 5.61 9.73
CA SER A 77 11.70 6.03 9.05
C SER A 77 12.02 7.52 9.24
N GLY A 78 11.09 8.30 9.81
CA GLY A 78 11.21 9.75 9.91
C GLY A 78 11.00 10.49 8.58
N VAL A 79 10.73 9.78 7.49
CA VAL A 79 10.42 10.37 6.19
C VAL A 79 8.94 10.74 6.14
N ALA A 80 8.66 12.02 5.95
CA ALA A 80 7.31 12.50 5.67
C ALA A 80 6.87 12.02 4.28
N LEU A 81 5.81 11.22 4.24
CA LEU A 81 5.20 10.78 2.98
C LEU A 81 4.33 11.93 2.41
N PRO A 82 4.30 12.11 1.08
CA PRO A 82 3.43 13.11 0.47
C PRO A 82 1.96 12.75 0.66
N ALA A 83 1.08 13.76 0.58
CA ALA A 83 -0.35 13.55 0.50
C ALA A 83 -0.71 12.60 -0.67
N PRO A 84 -1.78 11.79 -0.55
CA PRO A 84 -2.18 10.89 -1.62
C PRO A 84 -2.54 11.69 -2.87
N GLY A 85 -2.12 11.18 -4.04
CA GLY A 85 -2.52 11.75 -5.34
C GLY A 85 -3.74 11.07 -5.94
N ARG A 86 -4.11 9.88 -5.45
CA ARG A 86 -5.23 9.06 -5.91
C ARG A 86 -5.69 8.11 -4.83
N GLU A 87 -6.99 7.83 -4.82
CA GLU A 87 -7.58 6.77 -4.01
C GLU A 87 -8.30 5.77 -4.93
N GLN A 88 -8.01 4.49 -4.77
CA GLN A 88 -8.43 3.45 -5.71
C GLN A 88 -9.07 2.27 -4.97
N PHE A 89 -9.93 1.53 -5.69
CA PHE A 89 -10.68 0.36 -5.21
C PHE A 89 -11.85 0.68 -4.30
N TRP A 90 -12.50 1.84 -4.53
CA TRP A 90 -13.63 2.30 -3.73
C TRP A 90 -14.95 1.58 -4.01
N ARG A 91 -15.03 0.71 -5.04
CA ARG A 91 -16.26 -0.08 -5.27
C ARG A 91 -16.72 -0.88 -4.05
N ARG A 92 -15.80 -1.26 -3.16
CA ARG A 92 -16.06 -2.01 -1.93
C ARG A 92 -15.71 -1.20 -0.67
N SER A 93 -15.73 0.13 -0.76
CA SER A 93 -15.49 0.97 0.41
C SER A 93 -16.60 0.82 1.43
N GLU A 94 -16.23 0.83 2.71
CA GLU A 94 -17.21 0.82 3.78
C GLU A 94 -17.85 2.20 3.98
N ARG A 95 -19.04 2.23 4.59
CA ARG A 95 -19.77 3.50 4.80
C ARG A 95 -19.04 4.49 5.71
N TRP A 96 -18.10 4.00 6.51
CA TRP A 96 -17.28 4.80 7.42
C TRP A 96 -15.97 5.28 6.78
N GLU A 97 -15.60 4.81 5.59
CA GLU A 97 -14.41 5.28 4.88
C GLU A 97 -14.68 6.64 4.24
N LEU A 98 -13.87 7.63 4.60
CA LEU A 98 -13.97 8.99 4.09
C LEU A 98 -12.84 9.26 3.10
N ALA A 99 -13.20 9.76 1.93
CA ALA A 99 -12.23 10.11 0.89
C ALA A 99 -11.38 11.30 1.32
N HIS A 100 -10.10 11.29 0.96
CA HIS A 100 -9.22 12.43 1.21
C HIS A 100 -9.75 13.69 0.50
N PRO A 101 -9.82 14.85 1.18
CA PRO A 101 -10.35 16.08 0.61
C PRO A 101 -9.70 16.44 -0.73
N GLY A 102 -10.53 16.72 -1.74
CA GLY A 102 -10.07 17.14 -3.06
C GLY A 102 -9.66 16.01 -4.00
N LEU A 103 -9.70 14.74 -3.56
CA LEU A 103 -9.56 13.59 -4.45
C LEU A 103 -10.92 13.00 -4.80
N MET A 104 -11.12 12.65 -6.06
CA MET A 104 -12.26 11.84 -6.46
C MET A 104 -11.90 10.35 -6.38
N PRO A 105 -12.62 9.56 -5.57
CA PRO A 105 -12.40 8.13 -5.46
C PRO A 105 -12.59 7.40 -6.79
N ILE A 106 -11.69 6.45 -7.06
CA ILE A 106 -11.80 5.55 -8.22
C ILE A 106 -12.43 4.23 -7.76
N LEU A 107 -13.59 3.91 -8.35
CA LEU A 107 -14.38 2.72 -8.09
C LEU A 107 -13.67 1.43 -8.50
#